data_AF-A0A2C6MF71-F1
#
_entry.id   AF-A0A2C6MF71-F1
#
_cell.length_a   1.000
_cell.length_b   1.000
_cell.length_c   1.000
_cell.angle_alpha   90.00
_cell.angle_beta   90.00
_cell.angle_gamma   90.00
#
_symmetry.space_group_name_H-M   'P 1'
#
loop_
_entity.id
_entity.type
_entity.pdbx_description
1 polymer ?
#
loop_
_entity_poly.entity_id
_entity_poly.type
_entity_poly.pdbx_seq_one_letter_code
_entity_poly.pdbx_strand_id
1 'polypeptide(L)' 'MEKILCQECGREIVEEDFYETCRVCGKLFCLLCIKSDGAKYSCMECIVNH' A
#
# COMPACT_ATOMS: atom_id res chain seq x y z
N MET A 1 9.26 -18.96 5.67
CA MET A 1 8.25 -17.89 5.65
C MET A 1 8.84 -16.73 4.88
N GLU A 2 8.16 -16.29 3.82
CA GLU A 2 8.53 -15.09 3.07
C GLU A 2 7.90 -13.87 3.75
N LYS A 3 8.67 -12.79 3.91
CA LYS A 3 8.19 -11.57 4.56
C LYS A 3 7.53 -10.65 3.53
N ILE A 4 6.35 -10.13 3.84
CA ILE A 4 5.67 -9.14 3.01
C ILE A 4 6.12 -7.75 3.46
N LEU A 5 6.65 -6.93 2.55
CA LEU A 5 7.13 -5.58 2.84
C LEU A 5 6.27 -4.53 2.13
N CYS A 6 5.93 -3.45 2.84
CA CYS A 6 5.33 -2.27 2.25
C CYS A 6 6.28 -1.69 1.20
N GLN A 7 5.80 -1.47 -0.02
CA GLN A 7 6.64 -1.01 -1.12
C GLN A 7 7.08 0.45 -1.00
N GLU A 8 6.44 1.23 -0.12
CA GLU A 8 6.80 2.64 0.12
C GLU A 8 7.85 2.78 1.23
N CYS A 9 7.56 2.24 2.42
CA CYS A 9 8.39 2.45 3.61
C CYS A 9 9.31 1.26 3.95
N GLY A 10 9.21 0.15 3.22
CA GLY A 10 10.01 -1.06 3.45
C GLY A 10 9.70 -1.81 4.75
N ARG A 11 8.71 -1.35 5.54
CA ARG A 11 8.31 -2.01 6.78
C ARG A 11 7.67 -3.35 6.49
N GLU A 12 7.97 -4.32 7.35
CA GLU A 12 7.32 -5.62 7.36
C GLU A 12 5.84 -5.44 7.70
N ILE A 13 4.98 -5.97 6.84
CA ILE A 13 3.55 -6.04 7.05
C ILE A 13 3.30 -7.33 7.83
N VAL A 14 2.96 -7.19 9.11
CA VAL A 14 2.48 -8.29 9.94
C VAL A 14 0.97 -8.46 9.74
N GLU A 15 0.42 -9.66 9.97
CA GLU A 15 -1.03 -9.93 9.78
C GLU A 15 -1.95 -8.94 10.53
N GLU A 16 -1.47 -8.34 11.61
CA GLU A 16 -2.20 -7.33 12.39
C GLU A 16 -2.14 -5.92 11.79
N ASP A 17 -1.15 -5.64 10.93
CA ASP A 17 -1.06 -4.40 10.17
C ASP A 17 -1.98 -4.51 8.96
N PHE A 18 -3.11 -3.82 9.02
CA PHE A 18 -3.97 -3.63 7.85
C PHE A 18 -3.14 -3.11 6.67
N TYR A 19 -3.19 -3.83 5.56
CA TYR A 19 -2.51 -3.51 4.29
C TYR A 19 -3.52 -3.50 3.15
N GLU A 20 -3.16 -2.82 2.06
CA GLU A 20 -4.02 -2.77 0.89
C GLU A 20 -3.20 -2.61 -0.41
N THR A 21 -3.81 -2.96 -1.54
CA THR A 21 -3.16 -2.96 -2.85
C THR A 21 -3.48 -1.66 -3.60
N CYS A 22 -2.47 -1.01 -4.16
CA CYS A 22 -2.70 0.15 -5.02
C CYS A 22 -3.42 -0.28 -6.30
N ARG A 23 -4.58 0.30 -6.58
CA ARG A 23 -5.38 -0.02 -7.78
C ARG A 23 -4.67 0.28 -9.11
N VAL A 24 -3.67 1.18 -9.08
CA VAL A 24 -2.99 1.67 -10.29
C VAL A 24 -1.79 0.79 -10.62
N CYS A 25 -0.88 0.58 -9.66
CA CYS A 25 0.35 -0.17 -9.89
C CYS A 25 0.31 -1.63 -9.38
N GLY A 26 -0.75 -2.05 -8.69
CA GLY A 26 -0.92 -3.42 -8.19
C GLY A 26 0.01 -3.82 -7.05
N LYS A 27 0.77 -2.88 -6.49
CA LYS A 27 1.72 -3.12 -5.39
C LYS A 27 1.05 -3.05 -4.02
N LEU A 28 1.64 -3.75 -3.05
CA LEU A 28 1.21 -3.84 -1.66
C LEU A 28 1.78 -2.70 -0.80
N PHE A 29 0.91 -2.09 -0.01
CA PHE A 29 1.27 -0.98 0.88
C PHE A 29 0.58 -1.13 2.23
N CYS A 30 1.24 -0.69 3.30
CA CYS A 30 0.59 -0.55 4.60
C CYS A 30 -0.41 0.60 4.58
N LEU A 31 -1.43 0.56 5.45
CA LEU A 31 -2.47 1.61 5.53
C LEU A 31 -1.91 3.02 5.77
N LEU A 32 -0.73 3.15 6.38
CA LEU A 32 -0.09 4.45 6.60
C LEU A 32 0.44 5.09 5.31
N CYS A 33 0.84 4.27 4.34
CA CYS A 33 1.47 4.71 3.09
C CYS A 33 0.51 4.76 1.90
N ILE A 34 -0.65 4.11 2.00
CA ILE A 34 -1.69 4.13 0.96
C ILE A 34 -2.79 5.13 1.32
N LYS A 35 -3.38 5.79 0.32
CA LYS A 35 -4.52 6.69 0.51
C LYS A 35 -5.78 6.08 -0.07
N SER A 36 -6.90 6.34 0.59
CA SER A 36 -8.24 5.99 0.10
C SER A 36 -8.98 7.21 -0.41
N ASP A 37 -9.66 7.04 -1.55
CA ASP A 37 -10.71 7.95 -2.03
C ASP A 37 -11.99 7.09 -2.12
N GLY A 38 -12.76 7.08 -1.03
CA GLY A 38 -13.87 6.17 -0.84
C GLY A 38 -13.43 4.70 -0.78
N ALA A 39 -13.97 3.86 -1.67
CA ALA A 39 -13.69 2.43 -1.74
C ALA A 39 -12.43 2.05 -2.55
N LYS A 40 -11.65 3.05 -3.01
CA LYS A 40 -10.50 2.82 -3.89
C LYS A 40 -9.21 3.28 -3.21
N TYR A 41 -8.20 2.42 -3.24
CA TYR A 41 -6.89 2.69 -2.66
C TYR A 41 -5.84 2.98 -3.74
N SER A 42 -4.95 3.94 -3.47
CA SER A 42 -3.86 4.32 -4.38
C SER A 42 -2.63 4.75 -3.58
N CYS A 43 -1.44 4.34 -4.01
CA CYS A 43 -0.19 4.77 -3.38
C CYS A 43 0.12 6.22 -3.74
N MET A 44 0.96 6.86 -2.92
CA MET A 44 1.24 8.30 -3.06
C MET A 44 1.87 8.65 -4.40
N GLU A 45 2.82 7.84 -4.88
CA GLU A 45 3.43 8.02 -6.20
C GLU A 45 2.39 8.01 -7.33
N CYS A 46 1.45 7.05 -7.31
CA CYS A 46 0.40 6.97 -8.33
C CYS A 46 -0.60 8.13 -8.24
N ILE A 47 -0.86 8.67 -7.05
CA ILE A 47 -1.75 9.83 -6.88
C ILE A 47 -1.14 11.11 -7.46
N VAL A 48 0.18 11.26 -7.36
CA VAL A 48 0.85 12.46 -7.87
C VAL A 48 1.00 12.42 -9.39
N ASN A 49 1.11 11.22 -9.98
CA ASN A 49 1.43 11.04 -11.40
C ASN A 49 0.24 10.59 -12.29
N HIS A 50 -0.95 10.36 -11.74
CA HIS A 50 -2.17 9.96 -12.48
C HIS A 50 -3.40 10.74 -12.01
#